data_AF-A0A258KJV2-F1
#
_entry.id   AF-A0A258KJV2-F1
#
_cell.length_a   1.000
_cell.length_b   1.000
_cell.length_c   1.000
_cell.angle_alpha   90.00
_cell.angle_beta   90.00
_cell.angle_gamma   90.00
#
_symmetry.space_group_name_H-M   'P 1'
#
loop_
_entity.id
_entity.type
_entity.pdbx_description
1 polymer ?
#
loop_
_entity_poly.entity_id
_entity_poly.type
_entity_poly.pdbx_seq_one_letter_code
_entity_poly.pdbx_strand_id
1 'polypeptide(L)'
;HLYSTLFIDEIRASEALNKNKSRNQIGFNAGASITDLFLPYLTLGMEYTRINPFVYQNLIPAQTYTSQNYLMGDWIGQNADRLTAWLKYNPLPRLSTKIRLDYIRKGEDGSLEDQYYAEPQPKFLSSKVEIQKQLLIEAGYELINNLNIKASYFKQAGIIRPNLQTSTVPNEIRFGISYGF
;
A
#
# COMPACT_ATOMS: atom_id res chain seq x y z
N HIS A 1 -17.55 -3.13 7.69
CA HIS A 1 -17.46 -1.90 6.89
C HIS A 1 -16.92 -2.20 5.51
N LEU A 2 -17.38 -1.46 4.50
CA LEU A 2 -16.85 -1.48 3.14
C LEU A 2 -16.46 -0.03 2.80
N TYR A 3 -15.32 0.14 2.16
CA TYR A 3 -14.84 1.44 1.72
C TYR A 3 -14.06 1.33 0.42
N SER A 4 -14.01 2.42 -0.33
CA SER A 4 -13.22 2.52 -1.55
C SER A 4 -12.86 3.96 -1.85
N THR A 5 -11.70 4.15 -2.48
CA THR A 5 -11.22 5.44 -2.96
C THR A 5 -10.78 5.29 -4.42
N LEU A 6 -11.10 6.27 -5.24
CA LEU A 6 -10.69 6.36 -6.64
C LEU A 6 -9.91 7.65 -6.84
N PHE A 7 -8.72 7.54 -7.44
CA PHE A 7 -7.88 8.64 -7.87
C PHE A 7 -7.75 8.60 -9.38
N ILE A 8 -8.09 9.72 -10.03
CA ILE A 8 -7.99 9.87 -11.49
C ILE A 8 -7.04 11.02 -11.75
N ASP A 9 -5.93 10.73 -12.41
CA ASP A 9 -4.96 11.74 -12.84
C ASP A 9 -5.33 12.23 -14.24
N GLU A 10 -5.33 11.31 -15.21
CA GLU A 10 -5.77 11.56 -16.58
C GLU A 10 -6.64 10.40 -17.09
N ILE A 11 -7.73 10.77 -17.78
CA ILE A 11 -8.59 9.84 -18.49
C ILE A 11 -8.93 10.40 -19.87
N ARG A 12 -8.69 9.61 -20.93
CA ARG A 12 -9.22 9.91 -22.26
C ARG A 12 -10.64 9.37 -22.37
N ALA A 13 -11.63 10.17 -21.99
CA ALA A 13 -13.04 9.74 -21.91
C ALA A 13 -13.58 9.10 -23.21
N SER A 14 -13.15 9.57 -24.38
CA SER A 14 -13.54 9.01 -25.69
C SER A 14 -12.94 7.64 -25.99
N GLU A 15 -11.85 7.25 -25.32
CA GLU A 15 -11.11 6.00 -25.53
C GLU A 15 -11.00 5.18 -24.23
N ALA A 16 -11.74 5.54 -23.17
CA ALA A 16 -11.58 4.99 -21.81
C ALA A 16 -11.81 3.46 -21.73
N LEU A 17 -12.59 2.92 -22.69
CA LEU A 17 -12.89 1.49 -22.84
C LEU A 17 -12.01 0.80 -23.90
N ASN A 18 -11.25 1.55 -24.70
CA ASN A 18 -10.40 1.03 -25.77
C ASN A 18 -9.02 0.65 -25.22
N LYS A 19 -8.84 -0.62 -24.85
CA LYS A 19 -7.61 -1.15 -24.22
C LYS A 19 -6.29 -0.82 -24.95
N ASN A 20 -6.31 -0.49 -26.24
CA ASN A 20 -5.11 -0.18 -27.02
C ASN A 20 -4.74 1.32 -27.00
N LYS A 21 -5.73 2.22 -26.85
CA LYS A 21 -5.56 3.69 -26.90
C LYS A 21 -5.90 4.40 -25.59
N SER A 22 -6.45 3.66 -24.63
CA SER A 22 -6.93 4.21 -23.36
C SER A 22 -5.77 4.65 -22.49
N ARG A 23 -5.67 5.96 -22.26
CA ARG A 23 -4.78 6.53 -21.26
C ARG A 23 -5.52 6.61 -19.92
N ASN A 24 -5.48 5.52 -19.17
CA ASN A 24 -6.17 5.39 -17.88
C ASN A 24 -5.18 5.47 -16.73
N GLN A 25 -4.76 6.69 -16.43
CA GLN A 25 -3.89 6.99 -15.29
C GLN A 25 -4.75 7.08 -14.02
N ILE A 26 -5.12 5.90 -13.53
CA ILE A 26 -6.06 5.72 -12.44
C ILE A 26 -5.40 4.89 -11.34
N GLY A 27 -5.58 5.34 -10.11
CA GLY A 27 -5.33 4.55 -8.90
C GLY A 27 -6.63 4.29 -8.17
N PHE A 28 -6.78 3.13 -7.56
CA PHE A 28 -7.91 2.85 -6.68
C PHE A 28 -7.49 2.04 -5.47
N ASN A 29 -8.27 2.18 -4.40
CA ASN A 29 -8.16 1.41 -3.18
C ASN A 29 -9.57 0.90 -2.85
N ALA A 30 -9.68 -0.37 -2.49
CA ALA A 30 -10.94 -0.95 -2.01
C ALA A 30 -10.64 -1.86 -0.83
N GLY A 31 -11.41 -1.73 0.24
CA GLY A 31 -11.20 -2.50 1.44
C GLY A 31 -12.49 -2.82 2.17
N ALA A 32 -12.45 -3.92 2.91
CA ALA A 32 -13.54 -4.38 3.74
C ALA A 32 -13.02 -4.88 5.08
N SER A 33 -13.83 -4.71 6.12
CA SER A 33 -13.57 -5.24 7.44
C SER A 33 -14.84 -5.78 8.08
N ILE A 34 -14.69 -6.80 8.90
CA ILE A 34 -15.77 -7.39 9.68
C ILE A 34 -15.27 -7.67 11.09
N THR A 35 -16.10 -7.36 12.07
CA THR A 35 -15.82 -7.60 13.49
C THR A 35 -16.79 -8.66 13.99
N ASP A 36 -16.35 -9.46 14.95
CA ASP A 36 -17.10 -10.57 15.56
C ASP A 36 -17.43 -11.72 14.58
N LEU A 37 -16.53 -11.95 13.62
CA LEU A 37 -16.64 -13.10 12.71
C LEU A 37 -16.14 -14.37 13.42
N PHE A 38 -17.05 -15.29 13.74
CA PHE A 38 -16.82 -16.56 14.48
C PHE A 38 -16.36 -16.42 15.94
N LEU A 39 -15.66 -15.35 16.30
CA LEU A 39 -15.13 -15.12 17.65
C LEU A 39 -15.36 -13.66 18.07
N PRO A 40 -15.88 -13.39 19.29
CA PRO A 40 -16.04 -12.03 19.80
C PRO A 40 -14.71 -11.28 19.86
N TYR A 41 -14.73 -9.98 19.59
CA TYR A 41 -13.59 -9.06 19.58
C TYR A 41 -12.54 -9.36 18.50
N LEU A 42 -12.83 -10.27 17.57
CA LEU A 42 -12.01 -10.54 16.40
C LEU A 42 -12.42 -9.65 15.25
N THR A 43 -11.51 -8.84 14.74
CA THR A 43 -11.70 -8.06 13.52
C THR A 43 -10.78 -8.56 12.42
N LEU A 44 -11.39 -8.94 11.31
CA LEU A 44 -10.73 -9.30 10.06
C LEU A 44 -10.90 -8.17 9.07
N GLY A 45 -9.87 -7.91 8.27
CA GLY A 45 -10.01 -7.00 7.15
C GLY A 45 -8.99 -7.22 6.06
N MET A 46 -9.32 -6.71 4.88
CA MET A 46 -8.51 -6.81 3.69
C MET A 46 -8.69 -5.55 2.85
N GLU A 47 -7.61 -5.12 2.22
CA GLU A 47 -7.55 -3.95 1.37
C GLU A 47 -6.69 -4.23 0.15
N TYR A 48 -7.15 -3.80 -1.02
CA TYR A 48 -6.41 -3.89 -2.27
C TYR A 48 -6.25 -2.48 -2.87
N THR A 49 -5.00 -2.06 -3.02
CA THR A 49 -4.63 -0.84 -3.75
C THR A 49 -4.02 -1.23 -5.08
N ARG A 50 -4.47 -0.59 -6.16
CA ARG A 50 -3.83 -0.68 -7.48
C ARG A 50 -3.62 0.71 -8.05
N ILE A 51 -2.42 0.94 -8.57
CA ILE A 51 -1.99 2.19 -9.18
C ILE A 51 -1.46 1.85 -10.57
N ASN A 52 -2.15 2.34 -11.61
CA ASN A 52 -1.75 2.08 -12.99
C ASN A 52 -0.42 2.78 -13.35
N PRO A 53 0.19 2.42 -14.49
CA PRO A 53 1.30 3.18 -15.04
C PRO A 53 0.96 4.67 -15.23
N PHE A 54 1.98 5.50 -15.11
CA PHE A 54 2.02 6.97 -15.30
C PHE A 54 1.24 7.82 -14.30
N VAL A 55 0.59 7.21 -13.32
CA VAL A 55 -0.08 7.95 -12.22
C VAL A 55 0.96 8.75 -11.42
N TYR A 56 0.61 9.97 -11.02
CA TYR A 56 1.46 10.94 -10.31
C TYR A 56 2.54 11.60 -11.16
N GLN A 57 2.56 11.36 -12.48
CA GLN A 57 3.53 11.95 -13.41
C GLN A 57 2.84 12.79 -14.48
N ASN A 58 3.45 13.93 -14.82
CA ASN A 58 2.96 14.82 -15.85
C ASN A 58 4.11 15.39 -16.67
N LEU A 59 3.86 15.70 -17.94
CA LEU A 59 4.82 16.39 -18.81
C LEU A 59 5.19 17.78 -18.27
N ILE A 60 4.21 18.50 -17.71
CA ILE A 60 4.43 19.79 -17.06
C ILE A 60 4.92 19.50 -15.63
N PRO A 61 6.19 19.80 -15.27
CA PRO A 61 6.73 19.41 -13.98
C PRO A 61 5.93 19.96 -12.79
N ALA A 62 5.37 21.17 -12.93
CA ALA A 62 4.50 21.81 -11.94
C ALA A 62 3.19 21.06 -11.65
N GLN A 63 2.80 20.11 -12.51
CA GLN A 63 1.61 19.27 -12.35
C GLN A 63 1.96 17.85 -11.88
N THR A 64 3.24 17.56 -11.64
CA THR A 64 3.65 16.29 -11.02
C THR A 64 3.12 16.24 -9.59
N TYR A 65 2.57 15.09 -9.17
CA TYR A 65 1.96 14.95 -7.84
C TYR A 65 3.02 14.71 -6.75
N THR A 66 3.97 15.63 -6.63
CA THR A 66 5.08 15.60 -5.69
C THR A 66 5.26 16.93 -4.98
N SER A 67 5.76 16.87 -3.75
CA SER A 67 6.23 18.01 -2.98
C SER A 67 7.65 17.72 -2.51
N GLN A 68 8.61 18.60 -2.87
CA GLN A 68 10.03 18.40 -2.56
C GLN A 68 10.57 17.02 -3.00
N ASN A 69 10.15 16.53 -4.17
CA ASN A 69 10.46 15.21 -4.71
C ASN A 69 9.87 14.00 -3.94
N TYR A 70 9.02 14.24 -2.94
CA TYR A 70 8.23 13.20 -2.30
C TYR A 70 6.87 13.07 -2.97
N LEU A 71 6.46 11.84 -3.29
CA LEU A 71 5.11 11.55 -3.77
C LEU A 71 4.09 11.98 -2.72
N MET A 72 3.09 12.74 -3.15
CA MET A 72 1.96 13.13 -2.29
C MET A 72 0.88 12.06 -2.23
N GLY A 73 0.93 11.07 -3.14
CA GLY A 73 0.01 9.94 -3.23
C GLY A 73 0.46 8.71 -2.44
N ASP A 74 0.13 7.51 -2.93
CA ASP A 74 0.64 6.29 -2.32
C ASP A 74 2.16 6.19 -2.54
N TRP A 75 2.88 5.90 -1.46
CA TRP A 75 4.33 5.84 -1.40
C TRP A 75 4.96 4.79 -2.34
N ILE A 76 4.20 3.79 -2.79
CA ILE A 76 4.68 2.80 -3.76
C ILE A 76 4.89 3.46 -5.14
N GLY A 77 4.07 4.47 -5.48
CA GLY A 77 4.05 5.15 -6.78
C GLY A 77 3.40 4.35 -7.91
N GLN A 78 3.57 4.80 -9.15
CA GLN A 78 2.93 4.23 -10.35
C GLN A 78 3.20 2.75 -10.61
N ASN A 79 2.37 2.11 -11.46
CA ASN A 79 2.55 0.73 -11.92
C ASN A 79 2.77 -0.29 -10.78
N ALA A 80 1.91 -0.27 -9.77
CA ALA A 80 2.05 -1.12 -8.60
C ALA A 80 0.70 -1.55 -8.01
N ASP A 81 0.71 -2.64 -7.27
CA ASP A 81 -0.38 -2.98 -6.37
C ASP A 81 0.07 -3.52 -5.03
N ARG A 82 -0.83 -3.41 -4.06
CA ARG A 82 -0.67 -3.92 -2.69
C ARG A 82 -1.96 -4.59 -2.27
N LEU A 83 -1.84 -5.84 -1.83
CA LEU A 83 -2.86 -6.53 -1.05
C LEU A 83 -2.43 -6.53 0.41
N THR A 84 -3.24 -5.93 1.27
CA THR A 84 -3.02 -5.90 2.72
C THR A 84 -4.14 -6.67 3.39
N ALA A 85 -3.82 -7.66 4.22
CA ALA A 85 -4.77 -8.36 5.07
C ALA A 85 -4.36 -8.16 6.53
N TRP A 86 -5.35 -8.00 7.42
CA TRP A 86 -5.08 -7.89 8.85
C TRP A 86 -6.10 -8.64 9.69
N LEU A 87 -5.61 -9.05 10.85
CA LEU A 87 -6.35 -9.63 11.95
C LEU A 87 -6.08 -8.75 13.17
N LYS A 88 -7.12 -8.34 13.89
CA LYS A 88 -7.01 -7.71 15.22
C LYS A 88 -7.82 -8.53 16.20
N TYR A 89 -7.28 -8.83 17.36
CA TYR A 89 -7.97 -9.57 18.39
C TYR A 89 -7.64 -9.04 19.78
N ASN A 90 -8.65 -8.95 20.65
CA ASN A 90 -8.49 -8.55 22.04
C ASN A 90 -8.86 -9.74 22.95
N PRO A 91 -7.94 -10.69 23.19
CA PRO A 91 -8.24 -11.90 23.95
C PRO A 91 -8.54 -11.65 25.43
N LEU A 92 -8.02 -10.56 25.99
CA LEU A 92 -8.15 -10.17 27.38
C LEU A 92 -8.43 -8.67 27.45
N PRO A 93 -9.07 -8.18 28.54
CA PRO A 93 -9.17 -6.75 28.78
C PRO A 93 -7.79 -6.10 28.68
N ARG A 94 -7.71 -4.94 28.02
CA ARG A 94 -6.48 -4.13 27.90
C ARG A 94 -5.35 -4.74 27.06
N LEU A 95 -5.54 -5.95 26.52
CA LEU A 95 -4.62 -6.58 25.58
C LEU A 95 -5.15 -6.46 24.15
N SER A 96 -4.42 -5.74 23.30
CA SER A 96 -4.69 -5.66 21.87
C SER A 96 -3.61 -6.37 21.09
N THR A 97 -4.02 -7.30 20.22
CA THR A 97 -3.12 -8.01 19.31
C THR A 97 -3.49 -7.73 17.86
N LYS A 98 -2.49 -7.71 16.98
CA LYS A 98 -2.68 -7.50 15.56
C LYS A 98 -1.67 -8.29 14.75
N ILE A 99 -2.14 -8.89 13.66
CA ILE A 99 -1.31 -9.46 12.61
C ILE A 99 -1.66 -8.73 11.32
N ARG A 100 -0.65 -8.32 10.54
CA ARG A 100 -0.83 -7.75 9.19
C ARG A 100 0.11 -8.45 8.22
N LEU A 101 -0.43 -8.75 7.05
CA LEU A 101 0.28 -9.30 5.90
C LEU A 101 0.15 -8.33 4.74
N ASP A 102 1.26 -7.96 4.13
CA ASP A 102 1.28 -7.11 2.94
C ASP A 102 1.97 -7.87 1.79
N TYR A 103 1.31 -7.95 0.65
CA TYR A 103 1.86 -8.47 -0.60
C TYR A 103 1.88 -7.34 -1.63
N ILE A 104 3.08 -6.88 -1.97
CA ILE A 104 3.31 -5.74 -2.85
C ILE A 104 3.98 -6.22 -4.12
N ARG A 105 3.44 -5.79 -5.26
CA ARG A 105 4.09 -5.94 -6.57
C ARG A 105 4.34 -4.57 -7.17
N LYS A 106 5.53 -4.37 -7.68
CA LYS A 106 5.96 -3.13 -8.29
C LYS A 106 6.54 -3.42 -9.67
N GLY A 107 5.85 -2.95 -10.70
CA GLY A 107 6.38 -2.94 -12.05
C GLY A 107 7.37 -1.78 -12.23
N GLU A 108 8.05 -1.77 -13.37
CA GLU A 108 8.92 -0.66 -13.74
C GLU A 108 8.11 0.64 -13.87
N ASP A 109 8.70 1.74 -13.44
CA ASP A 109 8.11 3.07 -13.60
C ASP A 109 8.06 3.40 -15.09
N GLY A 110 6.90 3.83 -15.59
CA GLY A 110 6.76 4.27 -16.98
C GLY A 110 7.51 5.59 -17.23
N SER A 111 8.09 5.73 -18.42
CA SER A 111 8.75 6.98 -18.83
C SER A 111 7.74 8.03 -19.32
N LEU A 112 8.12 9.31 -19.28
CA LEU A 112 7.30 10.37 -19.89
C LEU A 112 7.14 10.17 -21.40
N GLU A 113 8.15 9.61 -22.08
CA GLU A 113 8.05 9.31 -23.51
C GLU A 113 6.97 8.26 -23.78
N ASP A 114 7.01 7.15 -23.03
CA ASP A 114 6.02 6.07 -23.15
C ASP A 114 4.61 6.54 -22.81
N GLN A 115 4.48 7.46 -21.84
CA GLN A 115 3.19 8.02 -21.47
C GLN A 115 2.48 8.61 -22.70
N TYR A 116 3.19 9.34 -23.57
CA TYR A 116 2.63 10.07 -24.73
C TYR A 116 2.72 9.33 -26.06
N TYR A 117 3.77 8.53 -26.28
CA TYR A 117 4.07 7.97 -27.60
C TYR A 117 3.91 6.45 -27.68
N ALA A 118 3.77 5.72 -26.56
CA ALA A 118 3.60 4.27 -26.63
C ALA A 118 2.21 3.89 -27.18
N GLU A 119 2.20 3.24 -28.34
CA GLU A 119 1.04 2.58 -28.92
C GLU A 119 1.38 1.09 -29.20
N PRO A 120 0.71 0.11 -28.55
CA PRO A 120 -0.33 0.26 -27.54
C PRO A 120 0.21 0.73 -26.18
N GLN A 121 -0.66 1.35 -25.37
CA GLN A 121 -0.31 1.77 -24.02
C GLN A 121 0.21 0.59 -23.18
N PRO A 122 1.30 0.75 -22.40
CA PRO A 122 1.86 -0.31 -21.56
C PRO A 122 0.83 -0.90 -20.62
N LYS A 123 0.80 -2.24 -20.53
CA LYS A 123 -0.12 -2.93 -19.64
C LYS A 123 0.41 -2.87 -18.20
N PHE A 124 -0.51 -2.87 -17.24
CA PHE A 124 -0.18 -2.95 -15.82
C PHE A 124 0.71 -4.18 -15.53
N LEU A 125 1.84 -3.95 -14.86
CA LEU A 125 2.84 -4.98 -14.52
C LEU A 125 3.34 -5.79 -15.73
N SER A 126 3.46 -5.18 -16.92
CA SER A 126 3.85 -5.90 -18.14
C SER A 126 5.34 -6.23 -18.26
N SER A 127 6.20 -5.48 -17.57
CA SER A 127 7.66 -5.68 -17.59
C SER A 127 8.14 -6.36 -16.32
N LYS A 128 9.38 -6.14 -15.90
CA LYS A 128 9.94 -6.72 -14.68
C LYS A 128 9.09 -6.30 -13.47
N VAL A 129 8.72 -7.28 -12.65
CA VAL A 129 7.94 -7.07 -11.42
C VAL A 129 8.79 -7.43 -10.22
N GLU A 130 9.08 -6.43 -9.40
CA GLU A 130 9.67 -6.62 -8.08
C GLU A 130 8.57 -6.94 -7.07
N ILE A 131 8.87 -7.85 -6.14
CA ILE A 131 7.90 -8.36 -5.16
C ILE A 131 8.44 -8.12 -3.76
N GLN A 132 7.58 -7.64 -2.87
CA GLN A 132 7.87 -7.50 -1.45
C GLN A 132 6.73 -8.07 -0.61
N LYS A 133 7.10 -8.88 0.37
CA LYS A 133 6.20 -9.49 1.35
C LYS A 133 6.54 -8.93 2.72
N GLN A 134 5.53 -8.47 3.46
CA GLN A 134 5.71 -8.01 4.84
C GLN A 134 4.78 -8.77 5.77
N LEU A 135 5.30 -9.09 6.96
CA LEU A 135 4.55 -9.62 8.09
C LEU A 135 4.80 -8.68 9.28
N LEU A 136 3.73 -8.25 9.92
CA LEU A 136 3.77 -7.50 11.16
C LEU A 136 2.92 -8.22 12.20
N ILE A 137 3.50 -8.48 13.37
CA ILE A 137 2.82 -8.99 14.55
C ILE A 137 3.00 -7.97 15.66
N GLU A 138 1.91 -7.52 16.26
CA GLU A 138 1.91 -6.51 17.32
C GLU A 138 1.10 -7.03 18.52
N ALA A 139 1.61 -6.80 19.72
CA ALA A 139 0.89 -6.97 20.97
C ALA A 139 1.08 -5.72 21.83
N GLY A 140 -0.01 -5.18 22.35
CA GLY A 140 -0.01 -4.03 23.24
C GLY A 140 -0.82 -4.33 24.48
N TYR A 141 -0.29 -4.00 25.65
CA TYR A 141 -0.98 -4.16 26.92
C TYR A 141 -0.95 -2.85 27.71
N GLU A 142 -2.12 -2.44 28.22
CA GLU A 142 -2.21 -1.34 29.16
C GLU A 142 -2.10 -1.88 30.60
N LEU A 143 -0.95 -1.64 31.25
CA LEU A 143 -0.63 -2.21 32.55
C LEU A 143 -1.43 -1.53 33.68
N ILE A 144 -1.38 -0.20 33.69
CA ILE A 144 -2.17 0.70 34.54
C ILE A 144 -2.67 1.84 33.67
N ASN A 145 -3.65 2.62 34.13
CA ASN A 145 -4.25 3.68 33.30
C ASN A 145 -3.17 4.55 32.67
N ASN A 146 -3.23 4.68 31.35
CA ASN A 146 -2.30 5.45 30.50
C ASN A 146 -0.87 4.90 30.39
N LEU A 147 -0.51 3.80 31.07
CA LEU A 147 0.77 3.12 30.90
C LEU A 147 0.64 1.95 29.92
N ASN A 148 1.16 2.14 28.72
CA ASN A 148 1.09 1.17 27.64
C ASN A 148 2.45 0.55 27.37
N ILE A 149 2.47 -0.76 27.21
CA ILE A 149 3.64 -1.52 26.76
C ILE A 149 3.29 -2.13 25.41
N LYS A 150 4.19 -2.02 24.44
CA LYS A 150 4.02 -2.57 23.10
C LYS A 150 5.24 -3.39 22.71
N ALA A 151 4.99 -4.53 22.08
CA ALA A 151 6.00 -5.33 21.39
C ALA A 151 5.53 -5.54 19.95
N SER A 152 6.45 -5.46 19.00
CA SER A 152 6.15 -5.79 17.61
C SER A 152 7.30 -6.53 16.94
N TYR A 153 6.95 -7.50 16.11
CA TYR A 153 7.86 -8.16 15.19
C TYR A 153 7.48 -7.79 13.76
N PHE A 154 8.45 -7.31 12.99
CA PHE A 154 8.29 -6.99 11.59
C PHE A 154 9.27 -7.81 10.76
N LYS A 155 8.77 -8.45 9.71
CA LYS A 155 9.57 -9.19 8.74
C LYS A 155 9.31 -8.64 7.35
N GLN A 156 10.37 -8.38 6.61
CA GLN A 156 10.30 -8.01 5.20
C GLN A 156 11.12 -8.97 4.35
N ALA A 157 10.54 -9.45 3.26
CA ALA A 157 11.22 -10.24 2.25
C ALA A 157 11.03 -9.57 0.89
N GLY A 158 12.14 -9.26 0.21
CA GLY A 158 12.14 -8.57 -1.08
C GLY A 158 12.18 -7.04 -0.95
N ILE A 159 12.44 -6.40 -2.09
CA ILE A 159 12.56 -4.94 -2.25
C ILE A 159 11.83 -4.56 -3.53
N ILE A 160 10.94 -3.57 -3.46
CA ILE A 160 10.21 -3.07 -4.65
C ILE A 160 10.92 -1.96 -5.42
N ARG A 161 11.88 -1.26 -4.79
CA ARG A 161 12.67 -0.19 -5.43
C ARG A 161 14.16 -0.34 -5.07
N PRO A 162 14.90 -1.27 -5.71
CA PRO A 162 16.29 -1.57 -5.34
C PRO A 162 17.24 -0.38 -5.49
N ASN A 163 16.92 0.56 -6.39
CA ASN A 163 17.68 1.80 -6.57
C ASN A 163 17.56 2.77 -5.37
N LEU A 164 16.46 2.70 -4.60
CA LEU A 164 16.24 3.53 -3.42
C LEU A 164 16.55 2.77 -2.12
N GLN A 165 16.27 1.48 -2.09
CA GLN A 165 16.54 0.60 -0.98
C GLN A 165 17.54 -0.48 -1.42
N THR A 166 18.82 -0.27 -1.15
CA THR A 166 19.90 -1.19 -1.55
C THR A 166 20.00 -2.42 -0.67
N SER A 167 19.39 -2.40 0.53
CA SER A 167 19.40 -3.52 1.48
C SER A 167 18.08 -3.62 2.26
N THR A 168 17.71 -4.84 2.62
CA THR A 168 16.60 -5.11 3.54
C THR A 168 17.12 -5.35 4.95
N VAL A 169 16.45 -4.78 5.95
CA VAL A 169 16.49 -5.33 7.32
C VAL A 169 15.39 -6.41 7.36
N PRO A 170 15.75 -7.69 7.23
CA PRO A 170 14.75 -8.73 6.98
C PRO A 170 13.89 -9.01 8.21
N ASN A 171 14.39 -8.74 9.42
CA ASN A 171 13.68 -8.95 10.68
C ASN A 171 13.97 -7.79 11.63
N GLU A 172 12.93 -7.27 12.25
CA GLU A 172 13.00 -6.18 13.22
C GLU A 172 12.10 -6.52 14.41
N ILE A 173 12.63 -6.36 15.62
CA ILE A 173 11.88 -6.49 16.87
C ILE A 173 11.91 -5.12 17.55
N ARG A 174 10.74 -4.63 17.94
CA ARG A 174 10.61 -3.36 18.67
C ARG A 174 9.89 -3.58 19.99
N PHE A 175 10.37 -2.88 21.01
CA PHE A 175 9.72 -2.75 22.30
C PHE A 175 9.51 -1.26 22.57
N GLY A 176 8.34 -0.92 23.10
CA GLY A 176 7.98 0.46 23.43
C GLY A 176 7.22 0.52 24.73
N ILE A 177 7.49 1.55 25.51
CA ILE A 177 6.73 1.92 26.70
C ILE A 177 6.28 3.37 26.49
N SER A 178 5.02 3.66 26.76
CA SER A 178 4.50 5.03 26.70
C SER A 178 3.60 5.28 27.91
N TYR A 179 3.76 6.44 28.53
CA TYR A 179 2.92 6.92 29.63
C TYR A 179 2.39 8.30 29.30
N GLY A 180 1.06 8.46 29.28
CA GLY A 180 0.42 9.75 29.01
C GLY A 180 -0.86 9.65 28.19
N PHE A 181 -1.46 10.82 27.97
CA PHE A 181 -2.63 11.03 27.11
C PHE A 181 -2.22 11.29 25.67
#